data_AF-Q8C0S6-F1
#
_entry.id   AF-Q8C0S6-F1
#
_cell.length_a   1.000
_cell.length_b   1.000
_cell.length_c   1.000
_cell.angle_alpha   90.00
_cell.angle_beta   90.00
_cell.angle_gamma   90.00
#
_symmetry.space_group_name_H-M   'P 1'
#
loop_
_entity.id
_entity.type
_entity.pdbx_description
1 polymer ?
#
loop_
_entity_poly.entity_id
_entity_poly.type
_entity_poly.pdbx_seq_one_letter_code
_entity_poly.pdbx_strand_id
1 'polypeptide(L)'
;IYKGSENYILSTDTRSQLKFLEKLDQLEKQRKDLEEREMLLKAAKSRSNKEDPEQLRLKQKAKELQQLELAQIQYRDANLTALAAIGPRKKRPLESGNESFKDNPSTSGTSSLTATKPFRPRITRICLRDLIFCMEQEREMKYSRALYLALLK
;
A
#
# COMPACT_ATOMS: atom_id res chain seq x y z
N ILE A 1 -27.75 -22.17 68.16
CA ILE A 1 -27.21 -21.95 69.52
C ILE A 1 -25.71 -21.71 69.36
N TYR A 2 -25.29 -20.46 69.17
CA TYR A 2 -23.86 -20.11 68.97
C TYR A 2 -23.13 -19.75 70.27
N LYS A 3 -23.87 -19.62 71.38
CA LYS A 3 -23.30 -19.29 72.71
C LYS A 3 -22.62 -20.48 73.42
N GLY A 4 -22.71 -21.70 72.87
CA GLY A 4 -22.19 -22.92 73.51
C GLY A 4 -20.90 -23.47 72.87
N SER A 5 -20.32 -22.77 71.91
CA SER A 5 -19.08 -23.19 71.25
C SER A 5 -17.88 -22.78 72.13
N GLU A 6 -16.91 -23.67 72.35
CA GLU A 6 -15.70 -23.38 73.16
C GLU A 6 -14.90 -22.16 72.66
N ASN A 7 -15.07 -21.78 71.40
CA ASN A 7 -14.41 -20.63 70.77
C ASN A 7 -15.25 -19.34 70.83
N TYR A 8 -16.44 -19.37 71.43
CA TYR A 8 -17.33 -18.21 71.51
C TYR A 8 -16.90 -17.29 72.66
N ILE A 9 -16.16 -16.24 72.33
CA ILE A 9 -15.78 -15.19 73.29
C ILE A 9 -16.82 -14.08 73.23
N LEU A 10 -17.63 -13.97 74.29
CA LEU A 10 -18.57 -12.86 74.45
C LEU A 10 -17.77 -11.58 74.69
N SER A 11 -17.70 -10.72 73.67
CA SER A 11 -17.00 -9.44 73.79
C SER A 11 -17.81 -8.48 74.68
N THR A 12 -17.20 -8.03 75.77
CA THR A 12 -17.81 -7.10 76.73
C THR A 12 -17.67 -5.64 76.27
N ASP A 13 -16.68 -5.33 75.44
CA ASP A 13 -16.39 -3.99 74.96
C ASP A 13 -16.91 -3.75 73.53
N THR A 14 -18.23 -3.69 73.41
CA THR A 14 -18.92 -3.36 72.15
C THR A 14 -18.54 -1.96 71.64
N ARG A 15 -18.13 -1.06 72.54
CA ARG A 15 -17.76 0.32 72.22
C ARG A 15 -16.42 0.40 71.49
N SER A 16 -15.42 -0.39 71.87
CA SER A 16 -14.17 -0.46 71.10
C SER A 16 -14.35 -1.14 69.75
N GLN A 17 -15.19 -2.17 69.66
CA GLN A 17 -15.51 -2.81 68.37
C GLN A 17 -16.16 -1.84 67.38
N LEU A 18 -17.10 -1.01 67.85
CA LEU A 18 -17.70 0.03 67.01
C LEU A 18 -16.68 1.07 66.55
N LYS A 19 -15.78 1.51 67.43
CA LYS A 19 -14.67 2.43 67.06
C LYS A 19 -13.70 1.80 66.06
N PHE A 20 -13.45 0.50 66.15
CA PHE A 20 -12.61 -0.20 65.19
C PHE A 20 -13.25 -0.24 63.80
N LEU A 21 -14.56 -0.53 63.72
CA LEU A 21 -15.31 -0.48 62.46
C LEU A 21 -15.33 0.92 61.85
N GLU A 22 -15.54 1.95 62.67
CA GLU A 22 -15.46 3.35 62.23
C GLU A 22 -14.08 3.69 61.67
N LYS A 23 -13.02 3.22 62.31
CA LYS A 23 -11.64 3.42 61.83
C LYS A 23 -11.36 2.67 60.53
N LEU A 24 -11.93 1.48 60.35
CA LEU A 24 -11.86 0.75 59.08
C LEU A 24 -12.55 1.50 57.95
N ASP A 25 -13.75 2.03 58.21
CA ASP A 25 -14.50 2.80 57.22
C ASP A 25 -13.75 4.07 56.79
N GLN A 26 -13.12 4.77 57.73
CA GLN A 26 -12.24 5.90 57.44
C GLN A 26 -11.04 5.51 56.57
N LEU A 27 -10.41 4.37 56.84
CA LEU A 27 -9.30 3.86 56.02
C LEU A 27 -9.76 3.47 54.62
N GLU A 28 -10.92 2.82 54.48
CA GLU A 28 -11.47 2.46 53.17
C GLU A 28 -11.80 3.71 52.35
N LYS A 29 -12.39 4.73 52.99
CA LYS A 29 -12.66 6.02 52.36
C LYS A 29 -11.37 6.69 51.88
N GLN A 30 -10.34 6.76 52.73
CA GLN A 30 -9.04 7.31 52.33
C GLN A 30 -8.42 6.55 51.16
N ARG A 31 -8.55 5.21 51.13
CA ARG A 31 -8.05 4.40 50.02
C ARG A 31 -8.75 4.75 48.72
N LYS A 32 -10.09 4.88 48.73
CA LYS A 32 -10.88 5.29 47.57
C LYS A 32 -10.52 6.70 47.11
N ASP A 33 -10.43 7.66 48.03
CA ASP A 33 -10.06 9.05 47.71
C ASP A 33 -8.65 9.13 47.06
N LEU A 34 -7.70 8.30 47.51
CA LEU A 34 -6.37 8.21 46.92
C LEU A 34 -6.40 7.56 45.53
N GLU A 35 -7.16 6.49 45.35
CA GLU A 35 -7.35 5.83 44.05
C GLU A 35 -7.99 6.79 43.02
N GLU A 36 -9.01 7.55 43.41
CA GLU A 36 -9.65 8.57 42.58
C GLU A 36 -8.67 9.69 42.20
N ARG A 37 -7.89 10.18 43.17
CA ARG A 37 -6.86 11.19 42.93
C ARG A 37 -5.76 10.67 42.00
N GLU A 38 -5.33 9.43 42.18
CA GLU A 38 -4.35 8.79 41.30
C GLU A 38 -4.89 8.66 39.88
N MET A 39 -6.16 8.25 39.72
CA MET A 39 -6.82 8.17 38.42
C MET A 39 -6.85 9.53 37.72
N LEU A 40 -7.25 10.59 38.43
CA LEU A 40 -7.25 11.96 37.92
C LEU A 40 -5.84 12.44 37.54
N LEU A 41 -4.85 12.20 38.40
CA LEU A 41 -3.45 12.53 38.11
C LEU A 41 -2.91 11.74 36.92
N LYS A 42 -3.29 10.48 36.77
CA LYS A 42 -2.91 9.63 35.62
C LYS A 42 -3.53 10.14 34.33
N ALA A 43 -4.79 10.57 34.36
CA ALA A 43 -5.47 11.18 33.22
C ALA A 43 -4.92 12.59 32.87
N ALA A 44 -4.48 13.36 33.86
CA ALA A 44 -3.83 14.64 33.63
C ALA A 44 -2.39 14.46 33.10
N LYS A 45 -1.62 13.52 33.67
CA LYS A 45 -0.26 13.19 33.24
C LYS A 45 -0.23 12.51 31.87
N SER A 46 -1.22 11.71 31.51
CA SER A 46 -1.27 11.08 30.17
C SER A 46 -1.34 12.13 29.07
N ARG A 47 -2.00 13.27 29.31
CA ARG A 47 -1.98 14.41 28.39
C ARG A 47 -0.63 15.13 28.31
N SER A 48 0.29 14.87 29.26
CA SER A 48 1.59 15.54 29.42
C SER A 48 2.80 14.64 29.15
N ASN A 49 2.63 13.33 28.93
CA ASN A 49 3.74 12.38 28.74
C ASN A 49 3.94 12.08 27.25
N LYS A 50 5.14 12.36 26.75
CA LYS A 50 5.44 12.74 25.36
C LYS A 50 5.33 11.66 24.26
N GLU A 51 4.76 10.50 24.52
CA GLU A 51 4.61 9.46 23.49
C GLU A 51 3.40 8.58 23.79
N ASP A 52 2.23 9.19 23.65
CA ASP A 52 0.97 8.46 23.55
C ASP A 52 1.04 7.57 22.28
N PRO A 53 0.81 6.25 22.34
CA PRO A 53 0.82 5.36 21.18
C PRO A 53 -0.07 5.86 20.03
N GLU A 54 -1.14 6.61 20.35
CA GLU A 54 -1.97 7.30 19.36
C GLU A 54 -1.20 8.39 18.58
N GLN A 55 -0.34 9.14 19.24
CA GLN A 55 0.45 10.21 18.61
C GLN A 55 1.53 9.65 17.69
N LEU A 56 2.13 8.51 18.04
CA LEU A 56 3.03 7.74 17.17
C LEU A 56 2.31 7.28 15.91
N ARG A 57 1.08 6.76 16.05
CA ARG A 57 0.22 6.39 14.92
C ARG A 57 -0.13 7.58 14.04
N LEU A 58 -0.50 8.72 14.62
CA LEU A 58 -0.78 9.94 13.86
C LEU A 58 0.46 10.41 13.09
N LYS A 59 1.63 10.41 13.71
CA LYS A 59 2.90 10.80 13.08
C LYS A 59 3.26 9.86 11.93
N GLN A 60 3.06 8.55 12.11
CA GLN A 60 3.29 7.56 11.04
C GLN A 60 2.29 7.77 9.89
N LYS A 61 1.01 7.98 10.19
CA LYS A 61 -0.03 8.26 9.19
C LYS A 61 0.26 9.55 8.41
N ALA A 62 0.74 10.60 9.08
CA ALA A 62 1.14 11.85 8.43
C ALA A 62 2.31 11.64 7.45
N LYS A 63 3.32 10.85 7.84
CA LYS A 63 4.45 10.50 6.96
C LYS A 63 3.99 9.70 5.74
N GLU A 64 3.13 8.70 5.94
CA GLU A 64 2.60 7.88 4.86
C GLU A 64 1.81 8.72 3.85
N LEU A 65 0.97 9.63 4.34
CA LEU A 65 0.19 10.54 3.51
C LEU A 65 1.09 11.48 2.70
N GLN A 66 2.13 12.04 3.32
CA GLN A 66 3.11 12.89 2.62
C GLN A 66 3.87 12.10 1.55
N GLN A 67 4.25 10.86 1.83
CA GLN A 67 4.93 10.00 0.85
C GLN A 67 4.02 9.67 -0.34
N LEU A 68 2.74 9.40 -0.08
CA LEU A 68 1.74 9.13 -1.12
C LEU A 68 1.48 10.35 -2.00
N GLU A 69 1.44 11.56 -1.41
CA GLU A 69 1.32 12.82 -2.15
C GLU A 69 2.53 13.04 -3.07
N LEU A 70 3.75 12.87 -2.56
CA LEU A 70 4.97 12.99 -3.37
C LEU A 70 4.99 11.98 -4.52
N ALA A 71 4.60 10.73 -4.27
CA ALA A 71 4.50 9.71 -5.31
C ALA A 71 3.46 10.08 -6.38
N GLN A 72 2.33 10.66 -5.98
CA GLN A 72 1.31 11.13 -6.90
C GLN A 72 1.81 12.29 -7.78
N ILE A 73 2.56 13.23 -7.21
CA ILE A 73 3.17 14.34 -7.96
C ILE A 73 4.17 13.78 -8.97
N GLN A 74 5.09 12.90 -8.55
CA GLN A 74 6.05 12.25 -9.46
C GLN A 74 5.36 11.50 -10.61
N TYR A 75 4.27 10.80 -10.31
CA TYR A 75 3.49 10.11 -11.34
C TYR A 75 2.88 11.09 -12.35
N ARG A 76 2.30 12.21 -11.88
CA ARG A 76 1.77 13.26 -12.75
C ARG A 76 2.86 13.89 -13.60
N ASP A 77 4.01 14.20 -13.03
CA ASP A 77 5.15 14.81 -13.73
C ASP A 77 5.73 13.86 -14.79
N ALA A 78 5.86 12.57 -14.45
CA ALA A 78 6.28 11.54 -15.39
C ALA A 78 5.31 11.42 -16.59
N ASN A 79 4.00 11.47 -16.33
CA ASN A 79 2.99 11.45 -17.38
C ASN A 79 3.03 12.69 -18.27
N LEU A 80 3.18 13.88 -17.67
CA LEU A 80 3.35 15.14 -18.42
C LEU A 80 4.59 15.08 -19.32
N THR A 81 5.70 14.58 -18.78
CA THR A 81 6.95 14.38 -19.53
C THR A 81 6.77 13.37 -20.66
N ALA A 82 6.05 12.27 -20.42
CA ALA A 82 5.75 11.28 -21.45
C ALA A 82 4.88 11.86 -22.57
N LEU A 83 3.86 12.67 -22.26
CA LEU A 83 3.04 13.36 -23.25
C LEU A 83 3.85 14.34 -24.09
N ALA A 84 4.74 15.11 -23.46
CA ALA A 84 5.66 16.00 -24.16
C ALA A 84 6.62 15.22 -25.09
N ALA A 85 7.13 14.07 -24.62
CA ALA A 85 8.04 13.21 -25.37
C ALA A 85 7.38 12.46 -26.54
N ILE A 86 6.07 12.18 -26.47
CA ILE A 86 5.33 11.56 -27.58
C ILE A 86 5.36 12.44 -28.84
N GLY A 87 5.32 13.77 -28.67
CA GLY A 87 5.47 14.76 -29.74
C GLY A 87 4.45 14.64 -30.89
N PRO A 88 4.47 15.57 -31.87
CA PRO A 88 3.68 15.44 -33.10
C PRO A 88 4.17 14.24 -33.91
N ARG A 89 3.48 13.11 -33.73
CA ARG A 89 3.82 11.86 -34.39
C ARG A 89 3.44 11.99 -35.88
N LYS A 90 4.39 12.34 -36.75
CA LYS A 90 4.27 12.02 -38.18
C LYS A 90 4.01 10.52 -38.27
N LYS A 91 2.78 10.15 -38.63
CA LYS A 91 2.47 8.77 -39.06
C LYS A 91 3.46 8.49 -40.17
N ARG A 92 4.49 7.67 -39.93
CA ARG A 92 5.19 7.05 -41.05
C ARG A 92 4.10 6.32 -41.82
N PRO A 93 3.91 6.59 -43.12
CA PRO A 93 3.10 5.73 -43.96
C PRO A 93 3.54 4.30 -43.67
N LEU A 94 2.57 3.44 -43.36
CA LEU A 94 2.79 2.02 -43.60
C LEU A 94 3.21 1.95 -45.08
N GLU A 95 4.35 1.36 -45.37
CA GLU A 95 4.78 1.05 -46.73
C GLU A 95 3.73 0.10 -47.35
N SER A 96 2.65 0.66 -47.87
CA SER A 96 1.94 0.10 -48.99
C SER A 96 2.72 0.58 -50.21
N GLY A 97 3.52 -0.33 -50.76
CA GLY A 97 4.13 -0.13 -52.06
C GLY A 97 3.05 0.26 -53.07
N ASN A 98 3.21 1.43 -53.66
CA ASN A 98 3.12 1.66 -55.10
C ASN A 98 3.40 3.14 -55.38
N GLU A 99 4.59 3.36 -55.96
CA GLU A 99 4.97 4.40 -56.93
C GLU A 99 3.96 5.52 -57.20
N SER A 100 4.37 6.77 -56.97
CA SER A 100 4.26 7.85 -57.98
C SER A 100 4.94 9.15 -57.51
N PHE A 101 5.84 9.61 -58.38
CA PHE A 101 6.58 10.87 -58.41
C PHE A 101 5.74 12.13 -58.12
N LYS A 102 6.32 13.13 -57.42
CA LYS A 102 6.56 14.51 -57.90
C LYS A 102 7.16 15.45 -56.82
N ASP A 103 8.38 15.90 -57.10
CA ASP A 103 8.98 17.24 -56.96
C ASP A 103 8.49 18.21 -55.88
N ASN A 104 9.36 18.53 -54.90
CA ASN A 104 10.03 19.85 -54.81
C ASN A 104 11.05 19.91 -53.63
N PRO A 105 12.18 20.65 -53.75
CA PRO A 105 13.17 20.81 -52.69
C PRO A 105 13.00 22.15 -51.96
N SER A 106 12.95 22.17 -50.62
CA SER A 106 13.12 23.40 -49.83
C SER A 106 13.62 23.09 -48.41
N THR A 107 14.93 23.33 -48.25
CA THR A 107 15.60 23.99 -47.12
C THR A 107 15.52 23.42 -45.69
N SER A 108 16.75 23.13 -45.21
CA SER A 108 17.32 23.51 -43.91
C SER A 108 16.77 22.89 -42.64
N GLY A 109 17.61 22.06 -42.01
CA GLY A 109 17.41 21.60 -40.64
C GLY A 109 18.51 20.66 -40.17
N THR A 110 19.70 21.23 -39.94
CA THR A 110 20.69 20.86 -38.91
C THR A 110 20.91 19.37 -38.58
N SER A 111 22.14 18.94 -38.89
CA SER A 111 22.82 17.74 -38.44
C SER A 111 22.53 17.38 -36.97
N SER A 112 21.99 16.17 -36.76
CA SER A 112 22.02 15.51 -35.46
C SER A 112 22.40 14.04 -35.65
N LEU A 113 23.68 13.78 -35.37
CA LEU A 113 24.18 12.57 -34.72
C LEU A 113 23.73 11.24 -35.36
N THR A 114 24.49 10.79 -36.35
CA THR A 114 24.49 9.40 -36.82
C THR A 114 25.00 8.47 -35.73
N ALA A 115 24.18 8.17 -34.73
CA ALA A 115 24.33 6.97 -33.93
C ALA A 115 23.83 5.80 -34.78
N THR A 116 24.76 5.12 -35.45
CA THR A 116 24.50 3.84 -36.13
C THR A 116 24.05 2.81 -35.08
N LYS A 117 22.75 2.76 -34.82
CA LYS A 117 22.17 1.68 -34.00
C LYS A 117 22.35 0.39 -34.80
N PRO A 118 22.91 -0.68 -34.21
CA PRO A 118 22.95 -1.97 -34.89
C PRO A 118 21.51 -2.37 -35.22
N PHE A 119 21.27 -2.74 -36.48
CA PHE A 119 20.02 -3.36 -36.93
C PHE A 119 19.85 -4.67 -36.17
N ARG A 120 19.27 -4.60 -34.98
CA ARG A 120 18.81 -5.80 -34.29
C ARG A 120 17.58 -6.29 -35.05
N PRO A 121 17.57 -7.53 -35.56
CA PRO A 121 16.39 -8.08 -36.21
C PRO A 121 15.22 -7.99 -35.23
N ARG A 122 14.16 -7.28 -35.64
CA ARG A 122 12.92 -7.22 -34.85
C ARG A 122 12.28 -8.60 -34.92
N ILE A 123 12.40 -9.36 -33.84
CA ILE A 123 11.70 -10.63 -33.69
C ILE A 123 10.21 -10.31 -33.56
N THR A 124 9.43 -10.67 -34.58
CA THR A 124 7.97 -10.75 -34.47
C THR A 124 7.63 -11.94 -33.60
N ARG A 125 7.16 -11.67 -32.38
CA ARG A 125 6.65 -12.71 -31.50
C ARG A 125 5.23 -13.06 -31.93
N ILE A 126 5.02 -14.32 -32.27
CA ILE A 126 3.73 -14.86 -32.70
C ILE A 126 3.31 -15.87 -31.63
N CYS A 127 2.05 -15.84 -31.22
CA CYS A 127 1.54 -16.85 -30.28
C CYS A 127 1.37 -18.19 -31.00
N LEU A 128 1.48 -19.31 -30.28
CA LEU A 128 1.28 -20.64 -30.87
C LEU A 128 -0.07 -20.75 -31.60
N ARG A 129 -1.12 -20.11 -31.07
CA ARG A 129 -2.45 -20.03 -31.70
C ARG A 129 -2.40 -19.39 -33.08
N ASP A 130 -1.70 -18.28 -33.22
CA ASP A 130 -1.64 -17.55 -34.50
C ASP A 130 -0.80 -18.33 -35.52
N LEU A 131 0.26 -19.01 -35.06
CA LEU A 131 1.06 -19.90 -35.90
C LEU A 131 0.24 -21.09 -36.42
N ILE A 132 -0.53 -21.74 -35.55
CA ILE A 132 -1.45 -22.84 -35.94
C ILE A 132 -2.45 -22.34 -36.99
N PHE A 133 -3.07 -21.19 -36.75
CA PHE A 133 -4.01 -20.58 -37.70
C PHE A 133 -3.36 -20.32 -39.07
N CYS A 134 -2.15 -19.75 -39.10
CA CYS A 134 -1.42 -19.54 -40.36
C CYS A 134 -1.14 -20.88 -41.09
N MET A 135 -0.72 -21.90 -40.35
CA MET A 135 -0.40 -23.22 -40.92
C MET A 135 -1.63 -23.96 -41.45
N GLU A 136 -2.81 -23.78 -40.86
CA GLU A 136 -4.07 -24.36 -41.34
C GLU A 136 -4.51 -23.75 -42.68
N GLN A 137 -4.30 -22.45 -42.86
CA GLN A 137 -4.72 -21.70 -44.04
C GLN A 137 -3.81 -21.95 -45.26
N GLU A 138 -2.52 -22.19 -45.03
CA GLU A 138 -1.57 -22.47 -46.11
C GLU A 138 -1.65 -23.91 -46.60
N ARG A 139 -1.92 -24.08 -47.92
CA ARG A 139 -2.17 -25.38 -48.55
C ARG A 139 -1.01 -26.37 -48.37
N GLU A 140 0.21 -25.87 -48.21
CA GLU A 140 1.43 -26.67 -48.05
C GLU A 140 1.68 -27.07 -46.59
N MET A 141 1.26 -26.25 -45.63
CA MET A 141 1.55 -26.46 -44.20
C MET A 141 0.43 -27.16 -43.44
N LYS A 142 -0.79 -27.19 -43.97
CA LYS A 142 -1.98 -27.80 -43.33
C LYS A 142 -1.89 -29.31 -43.06
N TYR A 143 -0.96 -30.01 -43.70
CA TYR A 143 -0.68 -31.44 -43.46
C TYR A 143 0.72 -31.67 -42.91
N SER A 144 1.39 -30.62 -42.46
CA SER A 144 2.74 -30.75 -41.91
C SER A 144 2.72 -31.50 -40.58
N ARG A 145 3.78 -32.30 -40.35
CA ARG A 145 4.02 -32.98 -39.07
C ARG A 145 4.02 -32.00 -37.90
N ALA A 146 4.52 -30.79 -38.11
CA ALA A 146 4.59 -29.74 -37.09
C ALA A 146 3.20 -29.27 -36.63
N LEU A 147 2.25 -29.09 -37.56
CA LEU A 147 0.87 -28.74 -37.21
C LEU A 147 0.19 -29.87 -36.42
N TYR A 148 0.36 -31.11 -36.84
CA TYR A 148 -0.19 -32.27 -36.13
C TYR A 148 0.32 -32.36 -34.68
N LEU A 149 1.62 -32.17 -34.47
CA LEU A 149 2.22 -32.14 -33.13
C LEU A 149 1.73 -30.96 -32.28
N ALA A 150 1.49 -29.80 -32.89
CA ALA A 150 0.98 -28.64 -32.18
C ALA A 150 -0.48 -28.81 -31.71
N LEU A 151 -1.25 -29.69 -32.36
CA LEU A 151 -2.64 -30.01 -32.01
C LEU A 151 -2.76 -31.16 -31.01
N LEU A 152 -1.74 -32.02 -30.89
CA LEU A 152 -1.61 -32.99 -29.81
C LEU A 152 -1.06 -32.26 -28.56
N LYS A 153 -1.96 -31.89 -27.66
CA LYS A 153 -1.62 -31.33 -26.35
C LYS A 153 -0.79 -32.29 -25.50
#